data_AF-A0A504Z3T2-F1
#
_entry.id   AF-A0A504Z3T2-F1
#
_cell.length_a   1.000
_cell.length_b   1.000
_cell.length_c   1.000
_cell.angle_alpha   90.00
_cell.angle_beta   90.00
_cell.angle_gamma   90.00
#
_symmetry.space_group_name_H-M   'P 1'
#
loop_
_entity.id
_entity.type
_entity.pdbx_description
1 polymer ?
#
loop_
_entity_poly.entity_id
_entity_poly.type
_entity_poly.pdbx_seq_one_letter_code
_entity_poly.pdbx_strand_id
1 'polypeptide(L)' 'MELCCTYDGDWSDLLDSSVTHVVCFPCLGIKNFPVQLNPEQPYELITPAWIDSSIRKMKCQAEVDYRP' A
#
# COMPACT_ATOMS: atom_id res chain seq x y z
N MET A 1 -2.11 10.67 8.08
CA MET A 1 -1.21 9.79 8.86
C MET A 1 -1.92 9.04 9.99
N GLU A 2 -3.22 9.28 10.26
CA GLU A 2 -3.96 8.62 11.36
C GLU A 2 -4.88 7.46 10.92
N LEU A 3 -5.07 7.24 9.62
CA LEU A 3 -6.17 6.38 9.15
C LEU A 3 -5.91 4.87 9.20
N CYS A 4 -4.71 4.32 8.95
CA CYS A 4 -4.55 2.85 9.13
C CYS A 4 -4.19 2.42 10.56
N CYS A 5 -3.58 3.29 11.38
CA CYS A 5 -3.39 2.98 12.81
C CYS A 5 -4.74 2.83 13.54
N THR A 6 -5.80 3.42 12.99
CA THR A 6 -7.17 3.31 13.52
C THR A 6 -7.81 1.92 13.24
N TYR A 7 -7.26 1.13 12.33
CA TYR A 7 -7.79 -0.17 11.90
C TYR A 7 -6.76 -1.31 12.01
N ASP A 8 -5.92 -1.28 13.05
CA ASP A 8 -4.86 -2.27 13.32
C ASP A 8 -3.80 -2.41 12.20
N GLY A 9 -3.71 -1.42 11.30
CA GLY A 9 -2.68 -1.36 10.27
C GLY A 9 -1.46 -0.58 10.75
N ASP A 10 -0.27 -1.09 10.42
CA ASP A 10 1.00 -0.39 10.64
C ASP A 10 1.44 0.34 9.38
N TRP A 11 2.11 1.48 9.56
CA TRP A 11 2.66 2.30 8.48
C TRP A 11 4.15 2.45 8.68
N SER A 12 4.92 2.12 7.65
CA SER A 12 6.35 2.39 7.62
C SER A 12 6.69 3.28 6.42
N ASP A 13 7.51 4.29 6.67
CA ASP A 13 8.15 5.08 5.62
C ASP A 13 9.35 4.35 5.00
N LEU A 14 9.76 3.22 5.58
CA LEU A 14 10.86 2.38 5.13
C LEU A 14 10.32 1.06 4.56
N LEU A 15 10.86 0.62 3.43
CA LEU A 15 10.57 -0.70 2.90
C LEU A 15 11.44 -1.74 3.62
N ASP A 16 10.85 -2.47 4.56
CA ASP A 16 11.51 -3.54 5.32
C ASP A 16 10.74 -4.88 5.24
N SER A 17 11.25 -5.89 5.94
CA SER A 17 10.69 -7.24 5.96
C SER A 17 9.29 -7.35 6.58
N SER A 18 8.81 -6.33 7.28
CA SER A 18 7.47 -6.30 7.87
C SER A 18 6.41 -5.74 6.92
N VAL A 19 6.84 -5.05 5.85
CA VAL A 19 5.92 -4.45 4.88
C VAL A 19 5.28 -5.54 4.02
N THR A 20 3.95 -5.49 3.91
CA THR A 20 3.14 -6.40 3.09
C THR A 20 2.53 -5.70 1.88
N HIS A 21 2.26 -4.39 1.98
CA HIS A 21 1.61 -3.59 0.94
C HIS A 21 2.38 -2.29 0.70
N VAL A 22 2.52 -1.91 -0.56
CA VAL A 22 3.12 -0.63 -0.96
C VAL A 22 2.08 0.19 -1.73
N VAL A 23 1.83 1.40 -1.27
CA VAL A 23 0.82 2.30 -1.86
C VAL A 23 1.46 3.14 -2.97
N CYS A 24 1.01 2.94 -4.21
CA CYS A 24 1.49 3.66 -5.39
C CYS A 24 0.54 4.80 -5.74
N PHE A 25 1.02 6.05 -5.71
CA PHE A 25 0.24 7.22 -6.11
C PHE A 25 0.37 7.46 -7.63
N PRO A 26 -0.70 7.28 -8.43
CA PRO A 26 -0.64 7.39 -9.89
C PRO A 26 -0.31 8.82 -10.38
N CYS A 27 -0.52 9.84 -9.56
CA CYS A 27 -0.36 11.24 -9.95
C CYS A 27 1.10 11.73 -10.03
N LEU A 28 2.08 10.93 -9.58
CA LEU A 28 3.48 11.36 -9.54
C LEU A 28 4.33 10.92 -10.73
N GLY A 29 3.72 10.33 -11.78
CA GLY A 29 4.44 9.94 -12.99
C GLY A 29 5.63 9.07 -12.65
N ILE A 30 5.38 7.82 -12.27
CA ILE A 30 6.37 6.85 -11.77
C ILE A 30 7.46 6.64 -12.85
N LYS A 31 8.46 7.51 -12.85
CA LYS A 31 9.79 7.32 -13.41
C LYS A 31 10.85 7.26 -12.30
N ASN A 32 10.51 7.68 -11.09
CA ASN A 32 11.45 7.86 -9.98
C ASN A 32 10.92 7.27 -8.67
N PHE A 33 10.52 6.00 -8.67
CA PHE A 33 10.56 5.23 -7.42
C PHE A 33 11.88 4.44 -7.43
N PRO A 34 12.98 4.96 -6.84
CA PRO A 34 14.23 4.22 -6.68
C PRO A 34 14.12 3.24 -5.50
N VAL A 35 12.93 2.73 -5.21
CA VAL A 35 12.79 1.65 -4.24
C VAL A 35 13.15 0.40 -5.00
N GLN A 36 14.38 -0.06 -4.81
CA GLN A 36 14.75 -1.44 -5.12
C GLN A 36 13.83 -2.33 -4.30
N LEU A 37 12.68 -2.67 -4.87
CA LEU A 37 11.78 -3.67 -4.31
C LEU A 37 12.63 -4.92 -4.13
N ASN A 38 12.71 -5.43 -2.90
CA ASN A 38 13.41 -6.67 -2.66
C ASN A 38 12.69 -7.78 -3.46
N PRO A 39 13.28 -8.35 -4.52
CA PRO A 39 12.60 -9.35 -5.34
C PRO A 39 12.29 -10.64 -4.57
N GLU A 40 12.92 -10.86 -3.42
CA GLU A 40 12.73 -12.04 -2.57
C GLU A 40 11.56 -11.91 -1.59
N GLN A 41 10.96 -10.71 -1.47
CA GLN A 41 9.84 -10.47 -0.57
C GLN A 41 8.56 -10.17 -1.37
N PRO A 42 7.47 -10.93 -1.12
CA PRO A 42 6.20 -10.70 -1.81
C PRO A 42 5.49 -9.50 -1.18
N TYR A 43 5.62 -8.33 -1.80
CA TYR A 43 4.79 -7.16 -1.49
C TYR A 43 3.68 -7.02 -2.54
N GLU A 44 2.48 -6.63 -2.11
CA GLU A 44 1.41 -6.25 -3.03
C GLU A 44 1.45 -4.74 -3.30
N LEU A 45 1.42 -4.38 -4.58
CA LEU A 45 1.31 -2.98 -5.01
C LEU A 45 -0.16 -2.60 -5.11
N ILE A 46 -0.57 -1.56 -4.39
CA ILE A 46 -1.96 -1.09 -4.34
C ILE A 46 -2.04 0.42 -4.56
N THR A 47 -3.18 0.89 -5.05
CA THR A 47 -3.49 2.33 -5.14
C THR A 47 -4.09 2.83 -3.82
N PRO A 48 -4.02 4.16 -3.53
CA PRO A 48 -4.65 4.74 -2.34
C PRO A 48 -6.15 4.43 -2.22
N ALA A 49 -6.84 4.20 -3.34
CA ALA A 49 -8.25 3.85 -3.37
C ALA A 49 -8.59 2.54 -2.63
N TRP A 50 -7.61 1.64 -2.48
CA TRP A 50 -7.78 0.41 -1.69
C TRP A 50 -8.00 0.72 -0.21
N ILE A 51 -7.21 1.66 0.34
CA ILE A 51 -7.29 2.07 1.75
C ILE A 51 -8.65 2.72 1.99
N ASP A 52 -9.00 3.70 1.16
CA ASP A 52 -10.27 4.43 1.27
C ASP A 52 -11.47 3.48 1.20
N SER A 53 -11.45 2.51 0.28
CA SER A 53 -12.52 1.54 0.12
C SER A 53 -12.60 0.56 1.29
N SER A 54 -11.45 0.15 1.83
CA SER A 54 -11.38 -0.76 2.98
C SER A 54 -11.92 -0.12 4.26
N ILE A 55 -11.58 1.15 4.48
CA ILE A 55 -12.07 1.96 5.60
C ILE A 55 -13.58 2.21 5.45
N ARG A 56 -14.03 2.71 4.29
CA ARG A 56 -15.44 3.05 4.06
C ARG A 56 -16.37 1.86 4.21
N LYS A 57 -15.93 0.67 3.82
CA LYS A 57 -16.71 -0.58 3.92
C LYS A 57 -16.48 -1.32 5.24
N MET A 58 -15.60 -0.81 6.12
CA MET A 58 -15.16 -1.48 7.35
C MET A 58 -14.73 -2.94 7.10
N LYS A 59 -14.07 -3.18 5.96
CA LYS A 59 -13.68 -4.52 5.50
C LYS A 59 -12.49 -4.42 4.56
N CYS A 60 -11.44 -5.18 4.83
CA CYS A 60 -10.30 -5.34 3.93
C CYS A 60 -10.78 -5.76 2.52
N GLN A 61 -10.50 -4.92 1.51
CA GLN A 61 -10.87 -5.20 0.11
C GLN A 61 -9.82 -6.09 -0.55
N ALA A 62 -10.19 -6.79 -1.62
CA ALA A 62 -9.24 -7.58 -2.39
C ALA A 62 -8.27 -6.66 -3.14
N GLU A 63 -6.96 -6.90 -3.03
CA GLU A 63 -5.87 -6.08 -3.58
C GLU A 63 -5.91 -6.06 -5.12
N VAL A 64 -6.34 -7.17 -5.73
CA VAL A 64 -6.44 -7.35 -7.19
C VAL A 64 -7.28 -6.27 -7.87
N ASP A 65 -8.30 -5.75 -7.20
CA ASP A 65 -9.20 -4.72 -7.72
C ASP A 65 -8.59 -3.31 -7.70
N TYR A 66 -7.44 -3.14 -7.04
CA TYR A 66 -6.83 -1.83 -6.76
C TYR A 66 -5.33 -1.78 -7.09
N ARG A 67 -4.82 -2.75 -7.85
CA ARG A 67 -3.46 -2.68 -8.40
C ARG A 67 -3.31 -1.45 -9.33
N PRO A 68 -2.12 -0.83 -9.42
CA PRO A 68 -1.88 0.32 -10.31
C PRO A 68 -2.14 0.03 -11.79
#